data_AF-A0A2R6EGT5-F1
#
_entry.id   AF-A0A2R6EGT5-F1
#
_cell.length_a   1.000
_cell.length_b   1.000
_cell.length_c   1.000
_cell.angle_alpha   90.00
_cell.angle_beta   90.00
_cell.angle_gamma   90.00
#
_symmetry.space_group_name_H-M   'P 1'
#
loop_
_entity.id
_entity.type
_entity.pdbx_description
1 polymer ?
#
loop_
_entity_poly.entity_id
_entity_poly.type
_entity_poly.pdbx_seq_one_letter_code
_entity_poly.pdbx_strand_id
1 'polypeptide(L)'
;MSEMEGLDVTACERCDELVACRSRIVNGTGPADADLLFVGEAPGEHEDERGEPFVGRSGDVLDDGLREAGLDRGDVRITNCVVVTLGKVPAEHLLDRDVAVTSEAGEVREATVGGEPRRVLVCVHPAATLYDPSQRETFAATLERAAEFTDESSGQSRLGEF
;
A
#
# COMPACT_ATOMS: atom_id res chain seq x y z
N MET A 1 24.13 8.81 -13.54
CA MET A 1 23.03 7.90 -13.17
C MET A 1 23.26 7.59 -11.71
N SER A 2 22.56 8.28 -10.81
CA SER A 2 22.80 8.10 -9.37
C SER A 2 22.35 6.69 -8.99
N GLU A 3 23.29 5.90 -8.49
CA GLU A 3 22.99 4.71 -7.71
C GLU A 3 22.09 5.15 -6.54
N MET A 4 20.91 4.53 -6.42
CA MET A 4 20.03 4.73 -5.26
C MET A 4 20.56 3.83 -4.14
N GLU A 5 21.31 4.40 -3.20
CA GLU A 5 21.62 3.73 -1.94
C GLU A 5 20.38 3.78 -1.04
N GLY A 6 19.55 2.73 -1.10
CA GLY A 6 18.33 2.58 -0.30
C GLY A 6 17.03 2.71 -1.10
N LEU A 7 15.90 2.51 -0.41
CA LEU A 7 14.55 2.61 -0.98
C LEU A 7 14.02 4.06 -0.99
N ASP A 8 14.74 4.98 -0.34
CA ASP A 8 14.27 6.34 -0.09
C ASP A 8 14.67 7.29 -1.21
N VAL A 9 13.73 8.17 -1.58
CA VAL A 9 13.93 9.27 -2.50
C VAL A 9 14.20 10.53 -1.69
N THR A 10 15.33 11.19 -1.93
CA THR A 10 15.78 12.34 -1.13
C THR A 10 15.75 13.68 -1.88
N ALA A 11 15.82 13.66 -3.22
CA ALA A 11 15.92 14.88 -4.03
C ALA A 11 15.35 14.71 -5.47
N CYS A 12 14.15 14.14 -5.62
CA CYS A 12 13.56 13.95 -6.96
C CYS A 12 13.12 15.27 -7.60
N GLU A 13 13.63 15.56 -8.79
CA GLU A 13 13.32 16.78 -9.57
C GLU A 13 12.65 16.49 -10.92
N ARG A 14 12.04 15.31 -11.07
CA ARG A 14 11.51 14.87 -12.38
C ARG A 14 10.24 15.59 -12.84
N CYS A 15 9.49 16.19 -11.92
CA CYS A 15 8.20 16.81 -12.20
C CYS A 15 8.14 18.20 -11.54
N ASP A 16 8.26 19.26 -12.34
CA ASP A 16 8.34 20.65 -11.83
C ASP A 16 7.15 21.03 -10.95
N GLU A 17 5.93 20.63 -11.34
CA GLU A 17 4.70 20.94 -10.59
C GLU A 17 4.69 20.31 -9.20
N LEU A 18 5.10 19.04 -9.08
CA LEU A 18 5.18 18.34 -7.80
C LEU A 18 6.34 18.84 -6.93
N VAL A 19 7.45 19.26 -7.56
CA VAL A 19 8.58 19.90 -6.86
C VAL A 19 8.16 21.25 -6.28
N ALA A 20 7.37 22.02 -7.04
CA ALA A 20 6.95 23.35 -6.64
C ALA A 20 5.94 23.36 -5.50
N CYS A 21 5.10 22.32 -5.37
CA CYS A 21 4.02 22.28 -4.39
C CYS A 21 4.31 21.48 -3.12
N ARG A 22 5.21 20.48 -3.17
CA ARG A 22 5.50 19.64 -2.00
C ARG A 22 6.33 20.37 -0.95
N SER A 23 6.05 20.11 0.32
CA SER A 23 6.90 20.50 1.44
C SER A 23 7.98 19.45 1.70
N ARG A 24 7.62 18.16 1.65
CA ARG A 24 8.55 17.03 1.89
C ARG A 24 8.28 15.88 0.94
N ILE A 25 9.31 15.09 0.67
CA ILE A 25 9.13 13.80 0.01
C ILE A 25 8.62 12.82 1.06
N VAL A 26 7.51 12.14 0.75
CA VAL A 26 6.92 11.12 1.61
C VAL A 26 7.38 9.75 1.11
N ASN A 27 8.35 9.16 1.79
CA ASN A 27 8.84 7.82 1.49
C ASN A 27 7.99 6.76 2.21
N GLY A 28 7.99 5.53 1.70
CA GLY A 28 7.34 4.40 2.38
C GLY A 28 8.01 4.03 3.70
N THR A 29 7.24 3.51 4.66
CA THR A 29 7.71 3.10 6.00
C THR A 29 7.53 1.59 6.25
N GLY A 30 8.17 1.07 7.33
CA GLY A 30 8.14 -0.33 7.83
C GLY A 30 9.42 -1.15 7.55
N PRO A 31 9.43 -2.50 7.44
CA PRO A 31 10.61 -3.35 7.11
C PRO A 31 10.78 -3.79 5.62
N ALA A 32 11.99 -3.76 5.04
CA ALA A 32 12.21 -3.99 3.58
C ALA A 32 11.74 -5.34 3.02
N ASP A 33 11.41 -6.27 3.91
CA ASP A 33 11.09 -7.67 3.69
C ASP A 33 9.70 -8.05 4.25
N ALA A 34 8.74 -7.13 4.38
CA ALA A 34 7.42 -7.48 4.90
C ALA A 34 6.45 -8.06 3.86
N ASP A 35 5.65 -9.03 4.28
CA ASP A 35 4.77 -9.84 3.45
C ASP A 35 3.69 -9.04 2.69
N LEU A 36 3.30 -7.88 3.22
CA LEU A 36 2.27 -7.01 2.65
C LEU A 36 2.82 -5.63 2.28
N LEU A 37 2.45 -5.19 1.07
CA LEU A 37 2.68 -3.83 0.58
C LEU A 37 1.36 -3.08 0.44
N PHE A 38 1.14 -2.02 1.22
CA PHE A 38 -0.01 -1.13 1.01
C PHE A 38 0.37 0.07 0.14
N VAL A 39 -0.38 0.29 -0.95
CA VAL A 39 -0.12 1.37 -1.91
C VAL A 39 -1.32 2.30 -1.96
N GLY A 40 -1.11 3.55 -1.52
CA GLY A 40 -2.06 4.65 -1.69
C GLY A 40 -1.89 5.39 -3.01
N GLU A 41 -2.71 6.41 -3.23
CA GLU A 41 -2.69 7.22 -4.45
C GLU A 41 -1.58 8.29 -4.41
N ALA A 42 -1.64 9.21 -3.44
CA ALA A 42 -0.71 10.30 -3.29
C ALA A 42 -0.68 10.80 -1.83
N PRO A 43 0.39 11.52 -1.42
CA PRO A 43 0.43 12.18 -0.12
C PRO A 43 -0.68 13.24 0.04
N GLY A 44 -1.29 13.29 1.22
CA GLY A 44 -2.16 14.40 1.63
C GLY A 44 -1.38 15.50 2.34
N GLU A 45 -2.10 16.51 2.86
CA GLU A 45 -1.52 17.66 3.56
C GLU A 45 -0.68 17.24 4.78
N HIS A 46 -1.20 16.35 5.63
CA HIS A 46 -0.52 15.94 6.85
C HIS A 46 0.70 15.07 6.54
N GLU A 47 0.60 14.22 5.52
CA GLU A 47 1.70 13.42 5.02
C GLU A 47 2.82 14.30 4.46
N ASP A 48 2.49 15.31 3.63
CA ASP A 48 3.45 16.26 3.06
C ASP A 48 4.14 17.10 4.15
N GLU A 49 3.39 17.56 5.16
CA GLU A 49 3.96 18.31 6.29
C GLU A 49 4.91 17.46 7.14
N ARG A 50 4.60 16.18 7.35
CA ARG A 50 5.36 15.29 8.23
C ARG A 50 6.46 14.52 7.51
N GLY A 51 6.31 14.25 6.23
CA GLY A 51 7.18 13.36 5.45
C GLY A 51 6.91 11.87 5.66
N GLU A 52 5.74 11.52 6.22
CA GLU A 52 5.37 10.15 6.59
C GLU A 52 4.01 9.78 6.01
N PRO A 53 3.85 8.60 5.39
CA PRO A 53 2.62 8.22 4.72
C PRO A 53 1.53 7.82 5.72
N PHE A 54 0.27 8.07 5.36
CA PHE A 54 -0.90 7.67 6.15
C PHE A 54 -0.83 8.15 7.61
N VAL A 55 -0.61 9.44 7.82
CA VAL A 55 -0.60 10.10 9.15
C VAL A 55 -1.75 11.10 9.32
N GLY A 56 -2.59 11.26 8.31
CA GLY A 56 -3.88 11.95 8.42
C GLY A 56 -5.03 11.02 8.78
N ARG A 57 -6.27 11.52 8.66
CA ARG A 57 -7.50 10.79 9.03
C ARG A 57 -7.68 9.43 8.35
N SER A 58 -7.30 9.31 7.08
CA SER A 58 -7.33 8.02 6.38
C SER A 58 -6.25 7.06 6.87
N GLY A 59 -5.16 7.60 7.42
CA GLY A 59 -4.14 6.82 8.11
C GLY A 59 -4.64 6.25 9.43
N ASP A 60 -5.37 7.04 10.23
CA ASP A 60 -5.99 6.55 11.47
C ASP A 60 -6.97 5.38 11.19
N VAL A 61 -7.78 5.49 10.12
CA VAL A 61 -8.68 4.42 9.68
C VAL A 61 -7.90 3.17 9.25
N LEU A 62 -6.78 3.35 8.53
CA LEU A 62 -5.93 2.24 8.13
C LEU A 62 -5.33 1.55 9.37
N ASP A 63 -4.85 2.32 10.35
CA ASP A 63 -4.31 1.80 11.61
C ASP A 63 -5.32 0.99 12.40
N ASP A 64 -6.54 1.50 12.52
CA ASP A 64 -7.61 0.81 13.22
C ASP A 64 -7.96 -0.50 12.51
N GLY A 65 -8.14 -0.46 11.18
CA GLY A 65 -8.45 -1.66 10.41
C GLY A 65 -7.33 -2.72 10.43
N LEU A 66 -6.07 -2.31 10.37
CA LEU A 66 -4.93 -3.23 10.48
C LEU A 66 -4.94 -3.91 11.86
N ARG A 67 -5.14 -3.14 12.93
CA ARG A 67 -5.21 -3.66 14.29
C ARG A 67 -6.37 -4.64 14.48
N GLU A 68 -7.53 -4.34 13.91
CA GLU A 68 -8.71 -5.22 13.92
C GLU A 68 -8.45 -6.53 13.17
N ALA A 69 -7.70 -6.47 12.06
CA ALA A 69 -7.26 -7.64 11.29
C ALA A 69 -6.08 -8.40 11.93
N GLY A 70 -5.59 -7.95 13.10
CA GLY A 70 -4.46 -8.59 13.80
C GLY A 70 -3.09 -8.30 13.19
N LEU A 71 -2.97 -7.28 12.34
CA LEU A 71 -1.72 -6.84 11.70
C LEU A 71 -1.10 -5.70 12.49
N ASP A 72 0.20 -5.80 12.81
CA ASP A 72 0.96 -4.69 13.38
C ASP A 72 1.53 -3.80 12.26
N ARG A 73 1.42 -2.47 12.40
CA ARG A 73 1.94 -1.53 11.40
C ARG A 73 3.47 -1.61 11.26
N GLY A 74 4.17 -2.06 12.30
CA GLY A 74 5.61 -2.34 12.27
C GLY A 74 5.98 -3.57 11.44
N ASP A 75 5.04 -4.48 11.19
CA ASP A 75 5.23 -5.72 10.41
C ASP A 75 4.77 -5.55 8.94
N VAL A 76 4.46 -4.31 8.52
CA VAL A 76 3.92 -3.98 7.21
C VAL A 76 4.87 -3.04 6.44
N ARG A 77 5.52 -3.55 5.39
CA ARG A 77 6.26 -2.82 4.33
C ARG A 77 6.65 -3.77 3.19
N ILE A 78 6.22 -3.39 2.00
CA ILE A 78 6.89 -3.61 0.70
C ILE A 78 7.74 -4.89 0.55
N THR A 79 7.15 -6.09 0.41
CA THR A 79 7.82 -7.25 -0.23
C THR A 79 6.90 -8.16 -1.04
N ASN A 80 7.48 -9.24 -1.57
CA ASN A 80 7.08 -10.01 -2.75
C ASN A 80 5.72 -10.72 -2.72
N CYS A 81 5.06 -10.83 -1.57
CA CYS A 81 3.91 -11.74 -1.44
C CYS A 81 2.62 -11.16 -2.02
N VAL A 82 2.15 -9.99 -1.54
CA VAL A 82 0.92 -9.34 -2.04
C VAL A 82 0.99 -7.81 -1.93
N VAL A 83 0.58 -7.13 -3.01
CA VAL A 83 0.37 -5.68 -3.03
C VAL A 83 -1.11 -5.36 -2.80
N VAL A 84 -1.43 -4.69 -1.71
CA VAL A 84 -2.77 -4.20 -1.38
C VAL A 84 -2.93 -2.78 -1.90
N THR A 85 -3.78 -2.58 -2.92
CA THR A 85 -4.02 -1.26 -3.50
C THR A 85 -5.18 -0.58 -2.78
N LEU A 86 -4.92 0.60 -2.22
CA LEU A 86 -5.90 1.38 -1.49
C LEU A 86 -6.57 2.37 -2.46
N GLY A 87 -7.71 1.98 -3.02
CA GLY A 87 -8.48 2.80 -3.95
C GLY A 87 -8.17 2.53 -5.43
N LYS A 88 -8.79 3.35 -6.29
CA LYS A 88 -8.89 3.10 -7.73
C LYS A 88 -7.59 3.32 -8.46
N VAL A 89 -7.00 4.49 -8.28
CA VAL A 89 -5.79 4.91 -8.99
C VAL A 89 -4.63 3.90 -8.85
N PRO A 90 -4.23 3.47 -7.64
CA PRO A 90 -3.16 2.47 -7.51
C PRO A 90 -3.56 1.11 -8.09
N ALA A 91 -4.83 0.71 -8.02
CA ALA A 91 -5.32 -0.54 -8.58
C ALA A 91 -5.22 -0.56 -10.12
N GLU A 92 -5.70 0.49 -10.78
CA GLU A 92 -5.65 0.59 -12.25
C GLU A 92 -4.22 0.68 -12.77
N HIS A 93 -3.35 1.41 -12.07
CA HIS A 93 -1.94 1.53 -12.46
C HIS A 93 -1.18 0.22 -12.35
N LEU A 94 -1.39 -0.55 -11.29
CA LEU A 94 -0.69 -1.83 -11.13
C LEU A 94 -1.28 -2.93 -12.02
N LEU A 95 -2.59 -2.91 -12.26
CA LEU A 95 -3.28 -3.92 -13.07
C LEU A 95 -3.30 -3.61 -14.57
N ASP A 96 -2.91 -2.39 -14.96
CA ASP A 96 -2.93 -1.90 -16.35
C ASP A 96 -4.31 -2.06 -17.02
N ARG A 97 -5.38 -1.77 -16.28
CA ARG A 97 -6.78 -1.82 -16.75
C ARG A 97 -7.71 -0.99 -15.87
N ASP A 98 -8.92 -0.73 -16.35
CA ASP A 98 -10.00 -0.18 -15.53
C ASP A 98 -10.38 -1.13 -14.38
N VAL A 99 -10.62 -0.56 -13.19
CA VAL A 99 -10.99 -1.30 -11.97
C VAL A 99 -12.20 -0.65 -11.29
N ALA A 100 -13.24 -1.46 -11.09
CA ALA A 100 -14.42 -1.09 -10.31
C ALA A 100 -14.20 -1.49 -8.84
N VAL A 101 -13.45 -0.65 -8.11
CA VAL A 101 -12.94 -0.97 -6.76
C VAL A 101 -14.03 -1.42 -5.78
N THR A 102 -15.21 -0.81 -5.81
CA THR A 102 -16.29 -1.17 -4.88
C THR A 102 -16.80 -2.60 -5.09
N SER A 103 -16.80 -3.10 -6.33
CA SER A 103 -17.23 -4.46 -6.65
C SER A 103 -16.10 -5.48 -6.66
N GLU A 104 -14.86 -5.02 -6.87
CA GLU A 104 -13.68 -5.88 -6.99
C GLU A 104 -12.85 -5.95 -5.69
N ALA A 105 -13.23 -5.21 -4.64
CA ALA A 105 -12.53 -5.25 -3.36
C ALA A 105 -12.55 -6.66 -2.75
N GLY A 106 -11.39 -7.08 -2.24
CA GLY A 106 -11.16 -8.45 -1.75
C GLY A 106 -10.69 -9.43 -2.84
N GLU A 107 -10.75 -9.05 -4.13
CA GLU A 107 -10.26 -9.89 -5.21
C GLU A 107 -8.74 -9.82 -5.36
N VAL A 108 -8.12 -10.98 -5.54
CA VAL A 108 -6.70 -11.09 -5.89
C VAL A 108 -6.56 -11.21 -7.41
N ARG A 109 -5.60 -10.46 -7.95
CA ARG A 109 -5.23 -10.44 -9.37
C ARG A 109 -3.73 -10.60 -9.50
N GLU A 110 -3.26 -11.07 -10.66
CA GLU A 110 -1.84 -11.10 -10.96
C GLU A 110 -1.48 -9.90 -11.83
N ALA A 111 -0.36 -9.25 -11.51
CA ALA A 111 0.20 -8.14 -12.26
C ALA A 111 1.71 -8.34 -12.45
N THR A 112 2.31 -7.66 -13.42
CA THR A 112 3.77 -7.61 -13.55
C THR A 112 4.27 -6.29 -12.98
N VAL A 113 5.05 -6.34 -11.90
CA VAL A 113 5.64 -5.16 -11.25
C VAL A 113 7.15 -5.33 -11.25
N GLY A 114 7.87 -4.36 -11.82
CA GLY A 114 9.34 -4.45 -11.94
C GLY A 114 9.84 -5.63 -12.79
N GLY A 115 9.00 -6.18 -13.66
CA GLY A 115 9.32 -7.37 -14.47
C GLY A 115 9.05 -8.71 -13.80
N GLU A 116 8.51 -8.70 -12.57
CA GLU A 116 8.18 -9.91 -11.81
C GLU A 116 6.66 -10.03 -11.60
N PRO A 117 6.11 -11.26 -11.63
CA PRO A 117 4.71 -11.47 -11.28
C PRO A 117 4.48 -11.19 -9.79
N ARG A 118 3.47 -10.39 -9.50
CA ARG A 118 3.01 -10.04 -8.15
C ARG A 118 1.51 -10.24 -8.03
N ARG A 119 1.08 -10.71 -6.87
CA ARG A 119 -0.34 -10.72 -6.50
C ARG A 119 -0.74 -9.33 -6.05
N VAL A 120 -1.86 -8.83 -6.55
CA VAL A 120 -2.46 -7.54 -6.21
C VAL A 120 -3.83 -7.79 -5.61
N LEU A 121 -4.02 -7.40 -4.36
CA LEU A 121 -5.29 -7.43 -3.66
C LEU A 121 -5.97 -6.06 -3.79
N VAL A 122 -7.13 -6.02 -4.44
CA VAL A 122 -7.89 -4.78 -4.62
C VAL A 122 -8.58 -4.42 -3.31
N CYS A 123 -8.43 -3.18 -2.86
CA CYS A 123 -9.06 -2.67 -1.65
C CYS A 123 -9.70 -1.29 -1.89
N VAL A 124 -10.77 -1.00 -1.17
CA VAL A 124 -11.34 0.35 -1.11
C VAL A 124 -10.40 1.29 -0.37
N HIS A 125 -10.39 2.57 -0.72
CA HIS A 125 -9.54 3.54 -0.01
C HIS A 125 -10.06 3.75 1.43
N PRO A 126 -9.19 3.82 2.47
CA PRO A 126 -9.61 4.01 3.86
C PRO A 126 -10.49 5.26 4.06
N ALA A 127 -10.19 6.36 3.36
CA ALA A 127 -11.02 7.57 3.40
C ALA A 127 -12.49 7.34 2.99
N ALA A 128 -12.80 6.35 2.15
CA ALA A 128 -14.17 6.07 1.74
C ALA A 128 -15.05 5.64 2.93
N THR A 129 -14.44 4.99 3.93
CA THR A 129 -15.14 4.48 5.12
C THR A 129 -15.57 5.60 6.08
N LEU A 130 -14.99 6.79 5.95
CA LEU A 130 -15.37 7.97 6.72
C LEU A 130 -16.76 8.50 6.30
N TYR A 131 -17.15 8.24 5.05
CA TYR A 131 -18.35 8.80 4.44
C TYR A 131 -19.43 7.74 4.18
N ASP A 132 -19.04 6.48 4.00
CA ASP A 132 -19.94 5.38 3.70
C ASP A 132 -19.72 4.19 4.67
N PRO A 133 -20.69 3.86 5.53
CA PRO A 133 -20.62 2.71 6.43
C PRO A 133 -20.47 1.37 5.74
N SER A 134 -21.05 1.18 4.55
CA SER A 134 -20.95 -0.10 3.82
C SER A 134 -19.51 -0.37 3.37
N GLN A 135 -18.75 0.69 3.10
CA GLN A 135 -17.34 0.60 2.75
C GLN A 135 -16.47 0.20 3.94
N ARG A 136 -16.91 0.39 5.20
CA ARG A 136 -16.17 -0.09 6.39
C ARG A 136 -16.11 -1.61 6.41
N GLU A 137 -17.23 -2.27 6.17
CA GLU A 137 -17.30 -3.73 6.16
C GLU A 137 -16.44 -4.31 5.05
N THR A 138 -16.54 -3.75 3.84
CA THR A 138 -15.71 -4.14 2.69
C THR A 138 -14.21 -3.93 2.96
N PHE A 139 -13.85 -2.80 3.58
CA PHE A 139 -12.47 -2.49 3.94
C PHE A 139 -11.92 -3.50 4.96
N ALA A 140 -12.63 -3.71 6.06
CA ALA A 140 -12.24 -4.64 7.11
C ALA A 140 -12.08 -6.07 6.57
N ALA A 141 -13.06 -6.57 5.81
CA ALA A 141 -13.00 -7.90 5.18
C ALA A 141 -11.80 -8.03 4.22
N THR A 142 -11.43 -6.96 3.52
CA THR A 142 -10.25 -6.97 2.65
C THR A 142 -8.95 -7.05 3.47
N LEU A 143 -8.87 -6.39 4.62
CA LEU A 143 -7.70 -6.47 5.50
C LEU A 143 -7.57 -7.84 6.18
N GLU A 144 -8.68 -8.44 6.61
CA GLU A 144 -8.70 -9.83 7.08
C GLU A 144 -8.17 -10.78 5.99
N ARG A 145 -8.61 -10.57 4.74
CA ARG A 145 -8.11 -11.33 3.60
C ARG A 145 -6.62 -11.09 3.34
N ALA A 146 -6.13 -9.87 3.55
CA ALA A 146 -4.71 -9.54 3.43
C ALA A 146 -3.89 -10.28 4.51
N ALA A 147 -4.41 -10.36 5.74
CA ALA A 147 -3.74 -11.03 6.84
C ALA A 147 -3.49 -12.52 6.58
N GLU A 148 -4.34 -13.20 5.81
CA GLU A 148 -4.12 -14.59 5.39
C GLU A 148 -2.81 -14.81 4.61
N PHE A 149 -2.22 -13.77 4.04
CA PHE A 149 -0.95 -13.85 3.31
C PHE A 149 0.28 -13.66 4.21
N THR A 150 0.08 -13.39 5.51
CA THR A 150 1.16 -13.19 6.49
C THR A 150 1.46 -14.45 7.33
N ASP A 151 0.56 -15.44 7.35
CA ASP A 151 0.76 -16.69 8.10
C ASP A 151 1.69 -17.68 7.38
N GLU A 152 2.62 -18.28 8.16
CA GLU A 152 3.76 -19.15 7.77
C GLU A 152 3.43 -20.50 7.07
N SER A 153 2.41 -20.55 6.21
CA SER A 153 2.10 -21.73 5.38
C SER A 153 2.39 -21.54 3.88
N SER A 154 2.87 -20.36 3.48
CA SER A 154 3.45 -20.17 2.16
C SER A 154 4.91 -20.64 2.16
N GLY A 155 5.13 -21.91 1.77
CA GLY A 155 6.45 -22.53 1.63
C GLY A 155 7.32 -21.91 0.54
N GLN A 156 7.66 -20.63 0.68
CA GLN A 156 8.68 -19.95 -0.11
C GLN A 156 9.84 -19.63 0.81
N SER A 157 11.01 -20.19 0.48
CA SER A 157 12.27 -19.98 1.19
C SER A 157 12.50 -18.49 1.42
N ARG A 158 12.80 -18.13 2.67
CA ARG A 158 13.33 -16.81 2.99
C ARG A 158 14.59 -16.63 2.14
N LEU A 159 14.61 -15.60 1.29
CA LEU A 159 15.77 -15.23 0.47
C LEU A 159 16.88 -14.69 1.40
N GLY A 160 17.52 -15.65 2.05
CA GLY A 160 18.55 -15.53 3.10
C GLY A 160 19.10 -16.91 3.50
N GLU A 161 18.56 -18.01 2.98
CA GLU A 161 19.06 -19.38 3.17
C GLU A 161 19.97 -19.89 2.02
N PHE A 162 20.62 -19.00 1.25
CA PHE A 162 21.68 -19.35 0.30
C PHE A 162 22.94 -18.51 0.52
#